data_AF-A0A1Y0MWM6-F1
#
_entry.id   AF-A0A1Y0MWM6-F1
#
_cell.length_a   1.000
_cell.length_b   1.000
_cell.length_c   1.000
_cell.angle_alpha   90.00
_cell.angle_beta   90.00
_cell.angle_gamma   90.00
#
_symmetry.space_group_name_H-M   'P 1'
#
loop_
_entity.id
_entity.type
_entity.pdbx_description
1 polymer ?
#
loop_
_entity_poly.entity_id
_entity_poly.type
_entity_poly.pdbx_seq_one_letter_code
_entity_poly.pdbx_strand_id
1 'polypeptide(L)'
;MSYKGILEILIFILCANCVQLSFAQEIRVIDNKGTLKTVISNSVTTSVTAPTSPLLGDTWFDNTDLDKIRTKIYDGTNWKLVNTKVELLLDLTNTQKLALLLPTETNTTEIAAPTEGMVIYSSDNKNAYLRADNTWKPITFNSVNNELIFDGDDDADATNNDFRYVSLIINGNWKVIRYDKTDVNVEDIATKTNNIGQTTQPTTLAACTALTF
;
A
#
# COMPACT_ATOMS: atom_id res chain seq x y z
N MET A 1 74.98 12.10 -5.24
CA MET A 1 74.03 12.28 -6.37
C MET A 1 74.17 13.73 -6.83
N SER A 2 74.54 14.00 -8.08
CA SER A 2 74.71 15.38 -8.55
C SER A 2 73.35 16.08 -8.61
N TYR A 3 73.31 17.40 -8.35
CA TYR A 3 72.05 18.19 -8.35
C TYR A 3 71.26 18.01 -9.66
N LYS A 4 71.98 17.77 -10.76
CA LYS A 4 71.43 17.52 -12.09
C LYS A 4 70.55 16.26 -12.14
N GLY A 5 71.00 15.17 -11.52
CA GLY A 5 70.23 13.92 -11.50
C GLY A 5 68.96 14.01 -10.65
N ILE A 6 68.98 14.80 -9.56
CA ILE A 6 67.79 15.03 -8.72
C ILE A 6 66.77 15.92 -9.45
N LEU A 7 67.23 16.95 -10.17
CA LEU A 7 66.36 17.84 -10.94
C LEU A 7 65.67 17.11 -12.10
N GLU A 8 66.38 16.24 -12.81
CA GLU A 8 65.82 15.41 -13.89
C GLU A 8 64.73 14.46 -13.37
N ILE A 9 64.94 13.84 -12.20
CA ILE A 9 63.94 12.97 -11.56
C ILE A 9 62.70 13.77 -11.11
N LEU A 10 62.89 14.96 -10.53
CA LEU A 10 61.77 15.82 -10.11
C LEU A 10 60.94 16.31 -11.31
N ILE A 11 61.58 16.68 -12.42
CA ILE A 11 60.89 17.08 -13.65
C ILE A 11 60.12 15.90 -14.23
N PHE A 12 60.70 14.69 -14.23
CA PHE A 12 60.02 13.49 -14.72
C PHE A 12 58.79 13.14 -13.88
N ILE A 13 58.87 13.25 -12.55
CA ILE A 13 57.73 13.06 -11.65
C ILE A 13 56.66 14.12 -11.89
N LEU A 14 57.04 15.39 -12.04
CA LEU A 14 56.09 16.47 -12.34
C LEU A 14 55.35 16.22 -13.67
N CYS A 15 56.08 15.90 -14.73
CA CYS A 15 55.49 15.59 -16.04
C CYS A 15 54.59 14.35 -15.98
N ALA A 16 55.01 13.29 -15.27
CA ALA A 16 54.20 12.07 -15.12
C ALA A 16 52.88 12.33 -14.38
N ASN A 17 52.87 13.24 -13.40
CA ASN A 17 51.64 13.63 -12.70
C ASN A 17 50.75 14.57 -13.54
N CYS A 18 51.33 15.43 -14.38
CA CYS A 18 50.56 16.33 -15.26
C CYS A 18 49.81 15.61 -16.41
N VAL A 19 50.26 14.42 -16.82
CA VAL A 19 49.66 13.67 -17.95
C VAL A 19 48.42 12.86 -17.52
N GLN A 20 48.17 12.69 -16.22
CA GLN A 20 47.11 11.81 -15.70
C GLN A 20 45.72 12.45 -15.58
N LEU A 21 45.54 13.73 -15.95
CA LEU A 21 44.25 14.43 -15.80
C LEU A 21 43.66 14.81 -17.16
N SER A 22 43.10 13.83 -17.86
CA SER A 22 42.20 14.08 -18.99
C SER A 22 40.85 13.40 -18.76
N PHE A 23 39.87 14.17 -18.27
CA PHE A 23 38.47 13.76 -18.24
C PHE A 23 37.78 14.25 -19.53
N ALA A 24 37.98 13.55 -20.64
CA ALA A 24 37.29 13.86 -21.89
C ALA A 24 36.08 12.94 -22.06
N GLN A 25 34.88 13.41 -21.70
CA GLN A 25 33.61 12.68 -21.96
C GLN A 25 32.48 13.57 -22.51
N GLU A 26 32.77 14.83 -22.87
CA GLU A 26 31.85 15.67 -23.65
C GLU A 26 31.97 15.34 -25.14
N ILE A 27 30.93 14.72 -25.71
CA ILE A 27 30.83 14.51 -27.16
C ILE A 27 29.95 15.61 -27.73
N ARG A 28 30.47 16.34 -28.71
CA ARG A 28 29.69 17.30 -29.47
C ARG A 28 29.17 16.64 -30.74
N VAL A 29 27.86 16.53 -30.85
CA VAL A 29 27.17 16.03 -32.05
C VAL A 29 26.52 17.20 -32.79
N ILE A 30 26.44 17.13 -34.11
CA ILE A 30 25.70 18.10 -34.91
C ILE A 30 24.44 17.39 -35.41
N ASP A 31 23.26 17.95 -35.17
CA ASP A 31 22.02 17.39 -35.70
C ASP A 31 21.84 17.67 -37.20
N ASN A 32 20.84 17.04 -37.83
CA ASN A 32 20.55 17.24 -39.26
C ASN A 32 20.14 18.69 -39.61
N LYS A 33 19.97 19.59 -38.61
CA LYS A 33 19.69 21.02 -38.79
C LYS A 33 20.92 21.89 -38.56
N GLY A 34 22.10 21.30 -38.34
CA GLY A 34 23.35 22.03 -38.10
C GLY A 34 23.53 22.54 -36.66
N THR A 35 22.69 22.10 -35.72
CA THR A 35 22.78 22.52 -34.32
C THR A 35 23.82 21.70 -33.58
N LEU A 36 24.79 22.37 -32.96
CA LEU A 36 25.73 21.73 -32.05
C LEU A 36 25.01 21.34 -30.76
N LYS A 37 25.01 20.05 -30.43
CA LYS A 37 24.51 19.50 -29.18
C LYS A 37 25.64 18.86 -28.38
N THR A 38 25.69 19.20 -27.11
CA THR A 38 26.54 18.51 -26.14
C THR A 38 25.82 17.26 -25.65
N VAL A 39 26.49 16.11 -25.76
CA VAL A 39 26.03 14.82 -25.24
C VAL A 39 27.06 14.34 -24.23
N ILE A 40 26.58 13.88 -23.08
CA ILE A 40 27.41 13.22 -22.07
C ILE A 40 27.57 11.75 -22.43
N SER A 41 28.81 11.25 -22.35
CA SER A 41 29.12 9.85 -22.64
C SER A 41 28.86 9.00 -21.42
N ASN A 42 27.60 8.62 -21.20
CA ASN A 42 27.24 7.79 -20.06
C ASN A 42 27.91 6.42 -20.17
N SER A 43 28.43 5.94 -19.05
CA SER A 43 29.07 4.63 -18.94
C SER A 43 28.14 3.62 -18.27
N VAL A 44 28.31 2.35 -18.64
CA VAL A 44 27.68 1.22 -17.98
C VAL A 44 28.79 0.34 -17.43
N THR A 45 28.84 0.20 -16.11
CA THR A 45 29.92 -0.51 -15.40
C THR A 45 29.35 -1.66 -14.58
N THR A 46 30.05 -2.79 -14.51
CA THR A 46 29.76 -3.89 -13.57
C THR A 46 30.97 -4.09 -12.67
N SER A 47 30.80 -3.93 -11.35
CA SER A 47 31.91 -4.02 -10.39
C SER A 47 31.41 -4.13 -8.95
N VAL A 48 32.26 -4.69 -8.07
CA VAL A 48 31.96 -4.84 -6.63
C VAL A 48 32.14 -3.52 -5.87
N THR A 49 32.90 -2.58 -6.43
CA THR A 49 33.08 -1.23 -5.89
C THR A 49 32.44 -0.20 -6.81
N ALA A 50 31.84 0.83 -6.23
CA ALA A 50 31.27 1.93 -6.98
C ALA A 50 32.35 2.65 -7.83
N PRO A 51 32.04 3.06 -9.08
CA PRO A 51 32.94 3.92 -9.84
C PRO A 51 33.24 5.22 -9.10
N THR A 52 34.50 5.64 -9.08
CA THR A 52 35.01 6.80 -8.32
C THR A 52 34.90 8.12 -9.04
N SER A 53 34.60 8.11 -10.34
CA SER A 53 34.44 9.31 -11.17
C SER A 53 33.23 9.19 -12.11
N PRO A 54 32.01 9.00 -11.56
CA PRO A 54 30.81 8.83 -12.37
C PRO A 54 30.28 10.15 -12.94
N LEU A 55 29.59 10.07 -14.06
CA LEU A 55 28.82 11.16 -14.65
C LEU A 55 27.32 10.98 -14.44
N LEU A 56 26.58 12.09 -14.49
CA LEU A 56 25.11 12.09 -14.36
C LEU A 56 24.48 11.08 -15.32
N GLY A 57 23.71 10.15 -14.78
CA GLY A 57 23.03 9.10 -15.53
C GLY A 57 23.89 7.88 -15.86
N ASP A 58 25.13 7.80 -15.39
CA ASP A 58 25.91 6.56 -15.48
C ASP A 58 25.18 5.42 -14.79
N THR A 59 25.31 4.21 -15.33
CA THR A 59 24.68 3.00 -14.79
C THR A 59 25.74 2.08 -14.20
N TRP A 60 25.48 1.58 -12.99
CA TRP A 60 26.35 0.63 -12.31
C TRP A 60 25.57 -0.62 -11.91
N PHE A 61 26.02 -1.77 -12.38
CA PHE A 61 25.62 -3.08 -11.90
C PHE A 61 26.55 -3.48 -10.75
N ASP A 62 26.09 -3.24 -9.53
CA ASP A 62 26.76 -3.64 -8.30
C ASP A 62 26.63 -5.16 -8.14
N ASN A 63 27.75 -5.86 -8.36
CA ASN A 63 27.84 -7.32 -8.27
C ASN A 63 28.54 -7.79 -6.99
N THR A 64 28.46 -7.01 -5.90
CA THR A 64 28.93 -7.43 -4.56
C THR A 64 28.30 -8.76 -4.14
N ASP A 65 27.03 -8.99 -4.51
CA ASP A 65 26.32 -10.25 -4.39
C ASP A 65 25.99 -10.76 -5.81
N LEU A 66 26.58 -11.88 -6.22
CA LEU A 66 26.47 -12.41 -7.58
C LEU A 66 25.05 -12.94 -7.89
N ASP A 67 24.29 -13.33 -6.87
CA ASP A 67 22.90 -13.80 -7.03
C ASP A 67 21.88 -12.65 -6.99
N LYS A 68 22.33 -11.43 -6.63
CA LYS A 68 21.48 -10.24 -6.45
C LYS A 68 22.15 -8.99 -7.01
N ILE A 69 22.49 -9.01 -8.29
CA ILE A 69 23.05 -7.84 -8.98
C ILE A 69 22.07 -6.67 -8.86
N ARG A 70 22.55 -5.54 -8.34
CA ARG A 70 21.74 -4.32 -8.14
C ARG A 70 22.09 -3.29 -9.20
N THR A 71 21.09 -2.82 -9.93
CA THR A 71 21.26 -1.70 -10.86
C THR A 71 21.18 -0.38 -10.09
N LYS A 72 22.16 0.50 -10.29
CA LYS A 72 22.21 1.85 -9.73
C LYS A 72 22.42 2.86 -10.85
N ILE A 73 21.82 4.04 -10.74
CA ILE A 73 22.05 5.19 -11.62
C ILE A 73 22.67 6.32 -10.81
N TYR A 74 23.73 6.95 -11.32
CA TYR A 74 24.32 8.11 -10.67
C TYR A 74 23.46 9.37 -10.92
N ASP A 75 23.03 10.06 -9.87
CA ASP A 75 22.15 11.23 -9.97
C ASP A 75 22.90 12.57 -10.08
N GLY A 76 24.23 12.51 -10.27
CA GLY A 76 25.12 13.67 -10.26
C GLY A 76 25.81 13.90 -8.90
N THR A 77 25.30 13.31 -7.82
CA THR A 77 25.91 13.39 -6.47
C THR A 77 26.08 12.01 -5.82
N ASN A 78 25.16 11.08 -6.03
CA ASN A 78 25.12 9.77 -5.39
C ASN A 78 24.66 8.67 -6.36
N TRP A 79 25.09 7.45 -6.11
CA TRP A 79 24.52 6.26 -6.74
C TRP A 79 23.15 5.92 -6.17
N LYS A 80 22.09 6.01 -6.98
CA LYS A 80 20.72 5.68 -6.60
C LYS A 80 20.36 4.30 -7.09
N LEU A 81 19.85 3.45 -6.18
CA LEU A 81 19.32 2.14 -6.54
C LEU A 81 18.14 2.31 -7.49
N VAL A 82 18.21 1.67 -8.65
CA VAL A 82 17.08 1.47 -9.55
C VAL A 82 16.37 0.22 -9.07
N ASN A 83 15.40 0.44 -8.17
CA ASN A 83 14.69 -0.66 -7.55
C ASN A 83 13.72 -1.29 -8.54
N THR A 84 13.89 -2.57 -8.86
CA THR A 84 13.02 -3.32 -9.79
C THR A 84 11.82 -3.96 -9.10
N LYS A 85 11.81 -4.03 -7.77
CA LYS A 85 10.72 -4.58 -6.96
C LYS A 85 10.34 -3.64 -5.83
N VAL A 86 9.23 -2.93 -5.99
CA VAL A 86 8.61 -2.19 -4.89
C VAL A 86 7.80 -3.18 -4.07
N GLU A 87 8.33 -3.64 -2.93
CA GLU A 87 7.61 -4.55 -2.02
C GLU A 87 6.44 -3.84 -1.30
N LEU A 88 6.54 -2.52 -1.13
CA LEU A 88 5.50 -1.66 -0.59
C LEU A 88 5.58 -0.30 -1.31
N LEU A 89 4.54 0.05 -2.06
CA LEU A 89 4.40 1.40 -2.60
C LEU A 89 3.74 2.24 -1.50
N LEU A 90 4.56 2.79 -0.60
CA LEU A 90 4.09 3.79 0.36
C LEU A 90 3.95 5.12 -0.39
N ASP A 91 2.72 5.58 -0.59
CA ASP A 91 2.49 6.91 -1.12
C ASP A 91 2.72 7.96 -0.04
N LEU A 92 3.96 8.45 0.04
CA LEU A 92 4.36 9.57 0.88
C LEU A 92 3.97 10.93 0.27
N THR A 93 3.38 10.96 -0.93
CA THR A 93 3.00 12.21 -1.61
C THR A 93 1.63 12.73 -1.17
N ASN A 94 0.81 11.89 -0.53
CA ASN A 94 -0.35 12.36 0.21
C ASN A 94 0.10 13.03 1.52
N THR A 95 0.43 14.31 1.43
CA THR A 95 0.91 15.14 2.55
C THR A 95 -0.16 15.39 3.62
N GLN A 96 -1.43 15.04 3.36
CA GLN A 96 -2.52 15.21 4.32
C GLN A 96 -2.79 13.96 5.16
N LYS A 97 -2.59 12.75 4.60
CA LYS A 97 -2.83 11.48 5.28
C LYS A 97 -1.89 10.42 4.74
N LEU A 98 -1.01 9.90 5.60
CA LEU A 98 -0.20 8.72 5.31
C LEU A 98 -1.14 7.55 5.02
N ALA A 99 -1.18 7.08 3.77
CA ALA A 99 -2.04 5.99 3.34
C ALA A 99 -1.24 4.89 2.67
N LEU A 100 -1.65 3.64 2.88
CA LEU A 100 -1.15 2.50 2.14
C LEU A 100 -2.00 2.34 0.87
N LEU A 101 -1.39 2.45 -0.31
CA LEU A 101 -2.05 2.10 -1.56
C LEU A 101 -1.99 0.58 -1.72
N LEU A 102 -3.15 -0.06 -1.69
CA LEU A 102 -3.26 -1.48 -2.01
C LEU A 102 -3.40 -1.63 -3.54
N PRO A 103 -2.79 -2.65 -4.15
CA PRO A 103 -3.08 -3.02 -5.53
C PRO A 103 -4.59 -3.16 -5.72
N THR A 104 -5.13 -2.55 -6.76
CA THR A 104 -6.53 -2.72 -7.12
C THR A 104 -6.62 -3.96 -7.99
N GLU A 105 -6.90 -5.10 -7.36
CA GLU A 105 -7.17 -6.35 -8.06
C GLU A 105 -8.69 -6.46 -8.26
N THR A 106 -9.13 -6.88 -9.46
CA THR A 106 -10.48 -7.41 -9.67
C THR A 106 -10.57 -8.74 -8.92
N ASN A 107 -11.69 -8.98 -8.23
CA ASN A 107 -12.00 -10.07 -7.28
C ASN A 107 -10.87 -10.86 -6.51
N THR A 108 -11.10 -11.13 -5.22
CA THR A 108 -10.30 -12.08 -4.40
C THR A 108 -10.02 -13.46 -5.03
N THR A 109 -10.86 -13.90 -5.96
CA THR A 109 -10.73 -15.18 -6.69
C THR A 109 -9.69 -15.18 -7.79
N GLU A 110 -9.21 -14.01 -8.23
CA GLU A 110 -8.22 -13.88 -9.30
C GLU A 110 -6.79 -14.14 -8.82
N ILE A 111 -6.59 -14.20 -7.49
CA ILE A 111 -5.31 -14.54 -6.87
C ILE A 111 -5.24 -16.05 -6.70
N ALA A 112 -4.54 -16.71 -7.64
CA ALA A 112 -4.45 -18.17 -7.71
C ALA A 112 -3.65 -18.83 -6.57
N ALA A 113 -2.73 -18.11 -5.95
CA ALA A 113 -1.87 -18.61 -4.86
C ALA A 113 -1.68 -17.54 -3.77
N PRO A 114 -2.74 -17.24 -2.99
CA PRO A 114 -2.68 -16.22 -1.95
C PRO A 114 -1.87 -16.70 -0.73
N THR A 115 -1.04 -15.83 -0.18
CA THR A 115 -0.26 -16.08 1.04
C THR A 115 -0.96 -15.44 2.25
N GLU A 116 -0.90 -16.10 3.41
CA GLU A 116 -1.35 -15.53 4.68
C GLU A 116 -0.76 -14.14 4.93
N GLY A 117 -1.57 -13.22 5.45
CA GLY A 117 -1.19 -11.84 5.74
C GLY A 117 -1.28 -10.88 4.54
N MET A 118 -1.60 -11.36 3.34
CA MET A 118 -1.88 -10.47 2.20
C MET A 118 -3.06 -9.53 2.50
N VAL A 119 -2.91 -8.25 2.17
CA VAL A 119 -3.99 -7.27 2.19
C VAL A 119 -4.24 -6.78 0.77
N ILE A 120 -5.49 -6.80 0.34
CA ILE A 120 -5.90 -6.33 -1.00
C ILE A 120 -7.12 -5.42 -0.89
N TYR A 121 -7.31 -4.58 -1.90
CA TYR A 121 -8.60 -3.95 -2.15
C TYR A 121 -9.24 -4.59 -3.37
N SER A 122 -10.42 -5.18 -3.21
CA SER A 122 -11.20 -5.71 -4.33
C SER A 122 -12.09 -4.61 -4.89
N SER A 123 -11.89 -4.27 -6.16
CA SER A 123 -12.70 -3.27 -6.87
C SER A 123 -14.15 -3.73 -7.06
N ASP A 124 -14.37 -5.02 -7.32
CA ASP A 124 -15.70 -5.60 -7.53
C ASP A 124 -16.53 -5.61 -6.24
N ASN A 125 -15.93 -6.09 -5.16
CA ASN A 125 -16.58 -6.16 -3.85
C ASN A 125 -16.57 -4.80 -3.12
N LYS A 126 -15.84 -3.81 -3.65
CA LYS A 126 -15.63 -2.47 -3.08
C LYS A 126 -15.21 -2.52 -1.61
N ASN A 127 -14.30 -3.44 -1.28
CA ASN A 127 -13.89 -3.69 0.09
C ASN A 127 -12.43 -4.15 0.18
N ALA A 128 -11.80 -3.87 1.32
CA ALA A 128 -10.48 -4.40 1.64
C ALA A 128 -10.61 -5.81 2.24
N TYR A 129 -9.63 -6.67 1.96
CA TYR A 129 -9.59 -8.04 2.46
C TYR A 129 -8.22 -8.36 3.04
N LEU A 130 -8.20 -9.12 4.14
CA LEU A 130 -7.02 -9.76 4.71
C LEU A 130 -7.08 -11.26 4.41
N ARG A 131 -6.00 -11.84 3.89
CA ARG A 131 -5.85 -13.29 3.80
C ARG A 131 -5.49 -13.83 5.18
N ALA A 132 -6.42 -14.57 5.78
CA ALA A 132 -6.25 -15.19 7.09
C ALA A 132 -6.94 -16.55 7.13
N ASP A 133 -6.30 -17.53 7.76
CA ASP A 133 -6.82 -18.90 7.93
C ASP A 133 -7.17 -19.57 6.58
N ASN A 134 -6.35 -19.33 5.56
CA ASN A 134 -6.56 -19.80 4.19
C ASN A 134 -7.88 -19.30 3.56
N THR A 135 -8.40 -18.16 4.02
CA THR A 135 -9.62 -17.52 3.50
C THR A 135 -9.44 -16.01 3.36
N TRP A 136 -10.16 -15.39 2.43
CA TRP A 136 -10.22 -13.93 2.32
C TRP A 136 -11.28 -13.39 3.27
N LYS A 137 -10.84 -12.63 4.28
CA LYS A 137 -11.72 -12.03 5.27
C LYS A 137 -11.90 -10.54 4.96
N PRO A 138 -13.13 -10.05 4.76
CA PRO A 138 -13.35 -8.64 4.53
C PRO A 138 -12.96 -7.83 5.77
N ILE A 139 -12.20 -6.76 5.58
CA ILE A 139 -11.94 -5.74 6.59
C ILE A 139 -13.12 -4.77 6.52
N THR A 140 -14.29 -5.22 6.99
CA THR A 140 -15.49 -4.42 7.04
C THR A 140 -15.67 -3.79 8.43
N PHE A 141 -16.24 -2.60 8.48
CA PHE A 141 -16.86 -2.06 9.69
C PHE A 141 -18.37 -2.04 9.46
N ASN A 142 -19.13 -2.53 10.43
CA ASN A 142 -20.58 -2.33 10.42
C ASN A 142 -20.86 -0.89 10.85
N SER A 143 -21.66 -0.18 10.07
CA SER A 143 -22.29 1.04 10.54
C SER A 143 -23.56 0.68 11.30
N VAL A 144 -23.63 1.09 12.56
CA VAL A 144 -24.83 0.95 13.39
C VAL A 144 -25.37 2.35 13.67
N ASN A 145 -26.63 2.59 13.31
CA ASN A 145 -27.31 3.86 13.51
C ASN A 145 -28.67 3.64 14.18
N ASN A 146 -29.16 4.69 14.84
CA ASN A 146 -30.52 4.78 15.41
C ASN A 146 -30.90 3.56 16.28
N GLU A 147 -30.05 3.22 17.25
CA GLU A 147 -30.36 2.19 18.24
C GLU A 147 -31.47 2.68 19.17
N LEU A 148 -32.56 1.92 19.21
CA LEU A 148 -33.73 2.15 20.05
C LEU A 148 -33.94 0.89 20.89
N ILE A 149 -34.16 1.08 22.19
CA ILE A 149 -34.39 0.01 23.14
C ILE A 149 -35.80 0.16 23.69
N PHE A 150 -36.58 -0.92 23.63
CA PHE A 150 -37.91 -1.00 24.21
C PHE A 150 -37.93 -2.10 25.27
N ASP A 151 -38.49 -1.77 26.42
CA ASP A 151 -38.79 -2.75 27.45
C ASP A 151 -40.18 -3.33 27.15
N GLY A 152 -40.30 -4.66 27.11
CA GLY A 152 -41.57 -5.33 26.86
C GLY A 152 -42.63 -5.06 27.94
N ASP A 153 -42.25 -4.55 29.11
CA ASP A 153 -43.18 -4.16 30.17
C ASP A 153 -43.96 -2.86 29.85
N ASP A 154 -43.55 -2.11 28.82
CA ASP A 154 -44.15 -0.80 28.45
C ASP A 154 -45.41 -0.93 27.57
N ASP A 155 -46.05 -2.10 27.53
CA ASP A 155 -47.35 -2.32 26.88
C ASP A 155 -48.39 -2.96 27.81
N ALA A 156 -49.54 -3.36 27.25
CA ALA A 156 -50.62 -4.00 28.01
C ALA A 156 -50.60 -5.54 27.89
N ASP A 157 -49.68 -6.12 27.12
CA ASP A 157 -49.60 -7.53 26.82
C ASP A 157 -48.48 -8.20 27.60
N ALA A 158 -48.86 -8.87 28.69
CA ALA A 158 -47.92 -9.53 29.59
C ALA A 158 -47.04 -10.61 28.91
N THR A 159 -47.36 -11.06 27.69
CA THR A 159 -46.52 -12.00 26.94
C THR A 159 -45.19 -11.38 26.48
N ASN A 160 -45.09 -10.05 26.42
CA ASN A 160 -43.87 -9.34 26.06
C ASN A 160 -42.98 -9.03 27.26
N ASN A 161 -43.48 -9.18 28.49
CA ASN A 161 -42.80 -8.76 29.72
C ASN A 161 -41.46 -9.47 29.96
N ASP A 162 -41.29 -10.67 29.42
CA ASP A 162 -40.02 -11.40 29.55
C ASP A 162 -38.97 -10.94 28.53
N PHE A 163 -39.25 -9.94 27.69
CA PHE A 163 -38.38 -9.55 26.58
C PHE A 163 -37.94 -8.09 26.59
N ARG A 164 -36.75 -7.84 26.04
CA ARG A 164 -36.29 -6.51 25.59
C ARG A 164 -36.05 -6.52 24.10
N TYR A 165 -36.39 -5.43 23.45
CA TYR A 165 -36.27 -5.28 22.00
C TYR A 165 -35.27 -4.19 21.68
N VAL A 166 -34.24 -4.53 20.92
CA VAL A 166 -33.26 -3.57 20.40
C VAL A 166 -33.47 -3.43 18.90
N SER A 167 -34.01 -2.29 18.48
CA SER A 167 -34.21 -1.95 17.08
C SER A 167 -33.08 -1.04 16.61
N LEU A 168 -32.40 -1.41 15.53
CA LEU A 168 -31.25 -0.68 15.01
C LEU A 168 -31.18 -0.74 13.48
N ILE A 169 -30.38 0.14 12.88
CA ILE A 169 -30.03 0.10 11.46
C ILE A 169 -28.57 -0.34 11.32
N ILE A 170 -28.35 -1.50 10.71
CA ILE A 170 -27.03 -2.04 10.37
C ILE A 170 -26.81 -1.91 8.86
N ASN A 171 -25.81 -1.12 8.45
CA ASN A 171 -25.46 -0.91 7.04
C ASN A 171 -26.67 -0.50 6.18
N GLY A 172 -27.52 0.39 6.72
CA GLY A 172 -28.73 0.89 6.05
C GLY A 172 -29.95 -0.04 6.12
N ASN A 173 -29.82 -1.25 6.68
CA ASN A 173 -30.92 -2.19 6.85
C ASN A 173 -31.36 -2.27 8.31
N TRP A 174 -32.66 -2.30 8.57
CA TRP A 174 -33.15 -2.45 9.93
C TRP A 174 -32.98 -3.90 10.43
N LYS A 175 -32.75 -4.04 11.74
CA LYS A 175 -32.72 -5.30 12.48
C LYS A 175 -33.35 -5.05 13.85
N VAL A 176 -34.22 -5.94 14.31
CA VAL A 176 -34.67 -5.96 15.71
C VAL A 176 -34.17 -7.25 16.35
N ILE A 177 -33.53 -7.13 17.51
CA ILE A 177 -33.09 -8.25 18.32
C ILE A 177 -33.99 -8.31 19.55
N ARG A 178 -34.60 -9.46 19.79
CA ARG A 178 -35.40 -9.73 21.00
C ARG A 178 -34.55 -10.55 21.96
N TYR A 179 -34.26 -10.00 23.12
CA TYR A 179 -33.53 -10.67 24.19
C TYR A 179 -34.50 -11.12 25.27
N ASP A 180 -34.36 -12.35 25.73
CA ASP A 180 -35.03 -12.84 26.93
C ASP A 180 -34.38 -12.20 28.18
N LYS A 181 -35.19 -11.62 29.05
CA LYS A 181 -34.75 -10.98 30.31
C LYS A 181 -34.26 -12.00 31.34
N THR A 182 -34.69 -13.25 31.21
CA THR A 182 -34.34 -14.35 32.12
C THR A 182 -33.05 -15.06 31.71
N ASP A 183 -32.73 -15.11 30.40
CA ASP A 183 -31.44 -15.57 29.88
C ASP A 183 -31.00 -14.73 28.66
N VAL A 184 -30.03 -13.85 28.87
CA VAL A 184 -29.49 -12.95 27.84
C VAL A 184 -28.83 -13.68 26.66
N ASN A 185 -28.50 -14.96 26.80
CA ASN A 185 -27.97 -15.76 25.68
C ASN A 185 -29.07 -16.26 24.74
N VAL A 186 -30.34 -16.12 25.12
CA VAL A 186 -31.49 -16.44 24.29
C VAL A 186 -31.89 -15.15 23.55
N GLU A 187 -31.50 -15.09 22.27
CA GLU A 187 -31.84 -14.00 21.37
C GLU A 187 -32.54 -14.52 20.11
N ASP A 188 -33.55 -13.78 19.64
CA ASP A 188 -34.15 -13.97 18.33
C ASP A 188 -34.05 -12.69 17.50
N ILE A 189 -34.13 -12.83 16.17
CA ILE A 189 -33.83 -11.74 15.23
C ILE A 189 -34.97 -11.56 14.22
N ALA A 190 -35.54 -10.35 14.20
CA ALA A 190 -36.41 -9.90 13.12
C ALA A 190 -35.61 -9.03 12.12
N THR A 191 -35.82 -9.30 10.84
CA THR A 191 -35.29 -8.54 9.69
C THR A 191 -36.33 -8.46 8.58
N LYS A 192 -36.01 -7.74 7.49
CA LYS A 192 -36.84 -7.74 6.27
C LYS A 192 -37.06 -9.14 5.69
N THR A 193 -36.15 -10.09 5.94
CA THR A 193 -36.24 -11.45 5.39
C THR A 193 -37.42 -12.23 5.95
N ASN A 194 -37.64 -12.19 7.28
CA ASN A 194 -38.79 -12.82 7.95
C ASN A 194 -39.99 -11.87 8.10
N ASN A 195 -39.85 -10.58 7.75
CA ASN A 195 -40.92 -9.57 7.81
C ASN A 195 -40.99 -8.76 6.50
N ILE A 196 -41.33 -9.40 5.38
CA ILE A 196 -41.25 -8.82 4.03
C ILE A 196 -42.02 -7.49 3.89
N GLY A 197 -43.15 -7.34 4.59
CA GLY A 197 -43.98 -6.13 4.58
C GLY A 197 -43.40 -4.95 5.35
N GLN A 198 -42.43 -5.18 6.25
CA GLN A 198 -41.80 -4.16 7.06
C GLN A 198 -40.60 -3.57 6.30
N THR A 199 -40.82 -2.42 5.65
CA THR A 199 -39.81 -1.77 4.80
C THR A 199 -38.96 -0.73 5.53
N THR A 200 -39.40 -0.28 6.71
CA THR A 200 -38.73 0.73 7.55
C THR A 200 -38.34 0.13 8.90
N GLN A 201 -37.41 0.77 9.61
CA GLN A 201 -37.08 0.38 10.97
C GLN A 201 -38.32 0.49 11.89
N PRO A 202 -38.63 -0.54 12.69
CA PRO A 202 -39.60 -0.44 13.78
C PRO A 202 -39.10 0.55 14.85
N THR A 203 -39.85 1.62 15.11
CA THR A 203 -39.45 2.70 16.04
C THR A 203 -40.33 2.80 17.28
N THR A 204 -41.21 1.83 17.51
CA THR A 204 -42.07 1.74 18.70
C THR A 204 -42.08 0.30 19.23
N LEU A 205 -42.37 0.12 20.53
CA LEU A 205 -42.53 -1.20 21.12
C LEU A 205 -43.58 -2.03 20.38
N ALA A 206 -44.76 -1.46 20.12
CA ALA A 206 -45.84 -2.13 19.40
C ALA A 206 -45.43 -2.60 17.99
N ALA A 207 -44.60 -1.83 17.29
CA ALA A 207 -44.07 -2.25 16.00
C ALA A 207 -43.00 -3.35 16.14
N CYS A 208 -42.25 -3.39 17.25
CA CYS A 208 -41.27 -4.43 17.52
C CYS A 208 -41.92 -5.74 17.92
N THR A 209 -42.93 -5.72 18.79
CA THR A 209 -43.63 -6.93 19.28
C THR A 209 -44.49 -7.59 18.20
N ALA A 210 -44.95 -6.83 17.21
CA ALA A 210 -45.71 -7.35 16.07
C ALA A 210 -44.86 -8.10 15.02
N LEU A 211 -43.53 -8.13 15.15
CA LEU A 211 -42.65 -8.79 14.20
C LEU A 211 -42.64 -10.31 14.39
N THR A 212 -42.37 -11.01 13.30
CA THR A 212 -41.94 -12.41 13.34
C THR A 212 -40.45 -12.45 13.68
N PHE A 213 -40.12 -13.15 14.76
CA PHE A 213 -38.76 -13.41 15.24
C PHE A 213 -38.35 -14.83 14.88
#